data_AF-A0A6N8X9L8-F1
#
_entry.id   AF-A0A6N8X9L8-F1
#
_cell.length_a   1.000
_cell.length_b   1.000
_cell.length_c   1.000
_cell.angle_alpha   90.00
_cell.angle_beta   90.00
_cell.angle_gamma   90.00
#
_symmetry.space_group_name_H-M   'P 1'
#
loop_
_entity.id
_entity.type
_entity.pdbx_description
1 polymer ?
#
loop_
_entity_poly.entity_id
_entity_poly.type
_entity_poly.pdbx_seq_one_letter_code
_entity_poly.pdbx_strand_id
1 'polypeptide(L)'
;MKHATFHRRIAALGVLAVAIALVLPASLSAQRGAGGARGMLNNPGIRLWTQFDENYEEFTKQLTLTEEQGESIAALLKDFREKNEQGLEEYTEMRQSMRNRGGGGRGAGGGGGNRQAMQATFQRMQALLEKLGPVFTKLHTDVGELLNEDQTKKLAELLQPPRRPGG
;
A
#
# COMPACT_ATOMS: atom_id res chain seq x y z
N MET A 1 29.45 34.09 6.95
CA MET A 1 29.04 33.63 8.29
C MET A 1 27.62 34.15 8.51
N LYS A 2 26.52 33.39 8.51
CA LYS A 2 26.17 32.26 9.39
C LYS A 2 25.08 31.39 8.70
N HIS A 3 25.43 30.17 8.28
CA HIS A 3 24.47 29.09 7.91
C HIS A 3 24.41 28.09 9.08
N ALA A 4 23.96 28.52 10.25
CA ALA A 4 24.09 27.73 11.48
C ALA A 4 22.75 27.35 12.13
N THR A 5 21.62 27.50 11.44
CA THR A 5 20.30 27.37 12.09
C THR A 5 19.39 26.28 11.50
N PHE A 6 19.69 25.74 10.32
CA PHE A 6 18.85 24.70 9.71
C PHE A 6 19.17 23.25 10.13
N HIS A 7 20.35 23.00 10.72
CA HIS A 7 20.74 21.65 11.12
C HIS A 7 20.24 21.23 12.52
N ARG A 8 19.62 22.14 13.29
CA ARG A 8 19.20 21.84 14.67
C ARG A 8 17.84 21.12 14.79
N ARG A 9 17.06 21.03 13.70
CA ARG A 9 15.76 20.31 13.70
C ARG A 9 15.81 18.92 13.06
N ILE A 10 16.78 18.64 12.19
CA ILE A 10 16.94 17.32 11.57
C ILE A 10 17.60 16.32 12.54
N ALA A 11 18.40 16.80 13.49
CA ALA A 11 19.03 15.97 14.52
C ALA A 11 18.06 15.43 15.59
N ALA A 12 16.78 15.80 15.55
CA ALA A 12 15.75 15.26 16.46
C ALA A 12 14.95 14.08 15.86
N LEU A 13 15.20 13.70 14.61
CA LEU A 13 14.58 12.54 13.95
C LEU A 13 15.53 11.33 13.85
N GLY A 14 16.70 11.40 14.50
CA GLY A 14 17.63 10.30 14.62
C GLY A 14 17.68 9.78 16.05
N VAL A 15 17.48 8.47 16.22
CA VAL A 15 17.52 7.67 17.46
C VAL A 15 16.16 7.48 18.15
N LEU A 16 15.37 6.57 17.59
CA LEU A 16 14.67 5.58 18.42
C LEU A 16 14.63 4.22 17.70
N ALA A 17 15.80 3.61 17.53
CA ALA A 17 15.91 2.18 17.27
C ALA A 17 15.62 1.43 18.58
N VAL A 18 14.33 1.24 18.91
CA VAL A 18 13.95 0.28 19.94
C VAL A 18 13.98 -1.10 19.30
N ALA A 19 14.97 -1.88 19.72
CA ALA A 19 14.99 -3.32 19.52
C ALA A 19 13.75 -3.93 20.17
N ILE A 20 12.73 -4.25 19.37
CA ILE A 20 11.67 -5.17 19.76
C ILE A 20 12.06 -6.54 19.20
N ALA A 21 13.00 -7.19 19.89
CA ALA A 21 13.13 -8.63 19.84
C ALA A 21 12.34 -9.21 21.02
N LEU A 22 11.48 -10.20 20.73
CA LEU A 22 10.80 -11.10 21.67
C LEU A 22 9.56 -10.52 22.39
N VAL A 23 8.38 -10.69 21.81
CA VAL A 23 7.34 -11.68 22.21
C VAL A 23 6.26 -11.66 21.12
N LEU A 24 6.32 -12.61 20.17
CA LEU A 24 5.13 -12.99 19.40
C LEU A 24 4.57 -14.26 20.03
N PRO A 25 3.37 -14.23 20.64
CA PRO A 25 2.64 -15.45 20.92
C PRO A 25 2.41 -16.18 19.59
N ALA A 26 2.93 -17.39 19.51
CA ALA A 26 2.65 -18.33 18.44
C ALA A 26 1.18 -18.79 18.52
N SER A 27 0.25 -17.90 18.17
CA SER A 27 -1.17 -18.21 18.02
C SER A 27 -1.95 -17.01 17.46
N LEU A 28 -1.71 -16.68 16.19
CA LEU A 28 -2.62 -15.85 15.37
C LEU A 28 -2.87 -16.47 13.98
N SER A 29 -2.62 -17.77 13.85
CA SER A 29 -3.01 -18.59 12.70
C SER A 29 -4.43 -19.17 12.82
N ALA A 30 -5.32 -18.54 13.60
CA ALA A 30 -6.65 -19.05 13.89
C ALA A 30 -7.76 -17.99 13.76
N GLN A 31 -7.84 -17.31 12.61
CA GLN A 31 -9.11 -16.80 12.10
C GLN A 31 -9.07 -16.63 10.58
N ARG A 32 -8.62 -17.67 9.85
CA ARG A 32 -8.67 -17.71 8.37
C ARG A 32 -10.08 -18.09 7.91
N GLY A 33 -11.08 -17.31 8.31
CA GLY A 33 -12.46 -17.40 7.84
C GLY A 33 -12.66 -16.47 6.63
N ALA A 34 -12.95 -17.05 5.46
CA ALA A 34 -13.60 -16.40 4.30
C ALA A 34 -13.07 -15.04 3.78
N GLY A 35 -11.85 -14.61 4.11
CA GLY A 35 -11.24 -13.34 3.69
C GLY A 35 -9.97 -13.47 2.82
N GLY A 36 -9.67 -14.67 2.32
CA GLY A 36 -8.42 -14.99 1.61
C GLY A 36 -8.18 -14.12 0.37
N ALA A 37 -6.98 -13.56 0.24
CA ALA A 37 -6.49 -12.66 -0.82
C ALA A 37 -7.29 -11.37 -1.08
N ARG A 38 -8.62 -11.44 -1.20
CA ARG A 38 -9.53 -10.30 -1.34
C ARG A 38 -9.51 -9.37 -0.12
N GLY A 39 -9.37 -9.90 1.09
CA GLY A 39 -9.22 -9.08 2.30
C GLY A 39 -7.91 -8.29 2.29
N MET A 40 -6.84 -8.89 1.78
CA MET A 40 -5.53 -8.25 1.66
C MET A 40 -5.50 -7.19 0.56
N LEU A 41 -6.13 -7.42 -0.60
CA LEU A 41 -6.30 -6.39 -1.64
C LEU A 41 -7.10 -5.16 -1.15
N ASN A 42 -7.87 -5.32 -0.07
CA ASN A 42 -8.58 -4.25 0.60
C ASN A 42 -7.77 -3.59 1.75
N ASN A 43 -6.47 -3.88 1.86
CA ASN A 43 -5.57 -3.21 2.80
C ASN A 43 -5.43 -1.71 2.40
N PRO A 44 -5.55 -0.77 3.36
CA PRO A 44 -5.49 0.66 3.07
C PRO A 44 -4.13 1.09 2.54
N GLY A 45 -3.03 0.46 2.96
CA GLY A 45 -1.68 0.73 2.45
C GLY A 45 -1.48 0.31 0.99
N ILE A 46 -2.10 -0.80 0.58
CA ILE A 46 -2.09 -1.21 -0.84
C ILE A 46 -2.87 -0.21 -1.70
N ARG A 47 -4.02 0.27 -1.21
CA ARG A 47 -4.79 1.31 -1.89
C ARG A 47 -4.04 2.63 -1.95
N LEU A 48 -3.41 3.03 -0.84
CA LEU A 48 -2.57 4.22 -0.76
C LEU A 48 -1.46 4.19 -1.80
N TRP A 49 -0.68 3.11 -1.82
CA TRP A 49 0.35 2.90 -2.82
C TRP A 49 -0.20 3.00 -4.24
N THR A 50 -1.32 2.33 -4.52
CA THR A 50 -1.94 2.33 -5.85
C THR A 50 -2.36 3.74 -6.27
N GLN A 51 -2.91 4.55 -5.35
CA GLN A 51 -3.29 5.94 -5.63
C GLN A 51 -2.07 6.81 -5.92
N PHE A 52 -0.98 6.67 -5.14
CA PHE A 52 0.25 7.40 -5.41
C PHE A 52 0.94 6.97 -6.71
N ASP A 53 0.87 5.70 -7.06
CA ASP A 53 1.48 5.17 -8.29
C ASP A 53 0.69 5.56 -9.54
N GLU A 54 -0.65 5.55 -9.47
CA GLU A 54 -1.51 5.85 -10.63
C GLU A 54 -1.85 7.34 -10.76
N ASN A 55 -1.92 8.10 -9.66
CA ASN A 55 -2.48 9.46 -9.66
C ASN A 55 -1.94 10.37 -8.55
N TYR A 56 -0.61 10.44 -8.42
CA TYR A 56 0.08 11.21 -7.37
C TYR A 56 -0.43 12.67 -7.24
N GLU A 57 -0.45 13.43 -8.33
CA GLU A 57 -0.79 14.86 -8.30
C GLU A 57 -2.23 15.13 -7.84
N GLU A 58 -3.19 14.33 -8.31
CA GLU A 58 -4.58 14.49 -7.91
C GLU A 58 -4.79 14.06 -6.46
N PHE A 59 -4.15 12.97 -6.04
CA PHE A 59 -4.31 12.45 -4.69
C PHE A 59 -3.73 13.41 -3.63
N THR A 60 -2.57 14.00 -3.92
CA THR A 60 -1.97 15.05 -3.07
C THR A 60 -2.82 16.32 -3.00
N LYS A 61 -3.46 16.74 -4.10
CA LYS A 61 -4.42 17.85 -4.12
C LYS A 61 -5.67 17.55 -3.29
N GLN A 62 -6.23 16.34 -3.41
CA GLN A 62 -7.42 15.93 -2.65
C GLN A 62 -7.19 15.87 -1.14
N LEU A 63 -5.95 15.56 -0.73
CA LEU A 63 -5.52 15.62 0.66
C LEU A 63 -5.15 17.05 1.11
N THR A 64 -5.20 18.05 0.22
CA THR A 64 -4.84 19.43 0.53
C THR A 64 -3.47 19.53 1.22
N LEU A 65 -2.50 18.78 0.70
CA LEU A 65 -1.15 18.76 1.28
C LEU A 65 -0.48 20.13 1.13
N THR A 66 0.27 20.54 2.15
CA THR A 66 1.23 21.63 2.01
C THR A 66 2.40 21.19 1.13
N GLU A 67 3.16 22.15 0.62
CA GLU A 67 4.39 21.87 -0.14
C GLU A 67 5.37 21.02 0.68
N GLU A 68 5.59 21.36 1.95
CA GLU A 68 6.46 20.60 2.87
C GLU A 68 5.97 19.16 3.11
N GLN A 69 4.66 18.95 3.26
CA GLN A 69 4.08 17.61 3.37
C GLN A 69 4.24 16.82 2.07
N GLY A 70 4.05 17.47 0.92
CA GLY A 70 4.25 16.88 -0.40
C GLY A 70 5.69 16.42 -0.62
N GLU A 71 6.67 17.24 -0.24
CA GLU A 71 8.09 16.89 -0.31
C GLU A 71 8.44 15.71 0.63
N SER A 72 7.92 15.74 1.86
CA SER A 72 8.14 14.67 2.85
C SER A 72 7.56 13.33 2.39
N ILE A 73 6.34 13.35 1.85
CA ILE A 73 5.69 12.16 1.28
C ILE A 73 6.42 11.68 0.03
N ALA A 74 6.88 12.57 -0.85
CA ALA A 74 7.67 12.19 -2.02
C ALA A 74 8.99 11.49 -1.61
N ALA A 75 9.69 12.01 -0.61
CA ALA A 75 10.90 11.40 -0.08
C ALA A 75 10.63 10.02 0.54
N LEU A 76 9.55 9.90 1.31
CA LEU A 76 9.10 8.63 1.89
C LEU A 76 8.78 7.60 0.80
N LEU A 77 8.04 7.98 -0.24
CA LEU A 77 7.68 7.10 -1.35
C LEU A 77 8.89 6.65 -2.17
N LYS A 78 9.89 7.54 -2.32
CA LYS A 78 11.16 7.19 -2.98
C LYS A 78 11.92 6.14 -2.17
N ASP A 79 12.11 6.36 -0.87
CA ASP A 79 12.77 5.39 0.02
C ASP A 79 12.02 4.05 0.07
N PHE A 80 10.68 4.12 0.10
CA PHE A 80 9.82 2.95 0.02
C PHE A 80 10.03 2.16 -1.28
N ARG A 81 10.12 2.84 -2.43
CA ARG A 81 10.41 2.21 -3.72
C ARG A 81 11.77 1.52 -3.71
N GLU A 82 12.81 2.24 -3.32
CA GLU A 82 14.18 1.73 -3.31
C GLU A 82 14.34 0.49 -2.42
N LYS A 83 13.73 0.50 -1.22
CA LYS A 83 13.82 -0.63 -0.28
C LYS A 83 13.01 -1.85 -0.68
N ASN A 84 12.00 -1.68 -1.54
CA ASN A 84 11.04 -2.73 -1.87
C ASN A 84 10.93 -3.01 -3.38
N GLU A 85 11.90 -2.53 -4.16
CA GLU A 85 11.91 -2.53 -5.64
C GLU A 85 11.45 -3.86 -6.22
N GLN A 86 12.14 -4.95 -5.91
CA GLN A 86 11.82 -6.28 -6.42
C GLN A 86 10.37 -6.71 -6.11
N GLY A 87 9.89 -6.45 -4.90
CA GLY A 87 8.52 -6.82 -4.51
C GLY A 87 7.46 -5.97 -5.21
N LEU A 88 7.75 -4.69 -5.44
CA LEU A 88 6.85 -3.77 -6.12
C LEU A 88 6.81 -4.02 -7.63
N GLU A 89 7.92 -4.42 -8.25
CA GLU A 89 7.97 -4.89 -9.64
C GLU A 89 7.10 -6.13 -9.81
N GLU A 90 7.32 -7.16 -9.00
CA GLU A 90 6.49 -8.38 -8.99
C GLU A 90 5.00 -8.02 -8.81
N TYR A 91 4.68 -7.10 -7.89
CA TYR A 91 3.30 -6.68 -7.63
C TYR A 91 2.67 -5.99 -8.85
N THR A 92 3.43 -5.13 -9.52
CA THR A 92 2.99 -4.39 -10.70
C THR A 92 2.74 -5.33 -11.87
N GLU A 93 3.68 -6.25 -12.16
CA GLU A 93 3.53 -7.28 -13.19
C GLU A 93 2.30 -8.16 -12.94
N MET A 94 2.11 -8.57 -11.68
CA MET A 94 0.97 -9.39 -11.29
C MET A 94 -0.36 -8.64 -11.45
N ARG A 95 -0.43 -7.35 -11.10
CA ARG A 95 -1.62 -6.51 -11.35
C ARG A 95 -1.90 -6.36 -12.83
N GLN A 96 -0.87 -6.12 -13.65
CA GLN A 96 -1.01 -6.00 -15.10
C GLN A 96 -1.49 -7.31 -15.72
N SER A 97 -0.94 -8.45 -15.29
CA SER A 97 -1.38 -9.78 -15.71
C SER A 97 -2.85 -10.04 -15.38
N MET A 98 -3.29 -9.67 -14.17
CA MET A 98 -4.70 -9.77 -13.78
C MET A 98 -5.60 -8.83 -14.60
N ARG A 99 -5.16 -7.59 -14.87
CA ARG A 99 -5.91 -6.62 -15.69
C ARG A 99 -6.06 -7.12 -17.14
N ASN A 100 -4.99 -7.62 -17.74
CA ASN A 100 -4.99 -8.15 -19.10
C ASN A 100 -5.87 -9.41 -19.24
N ARG A 101 -5.87 -10.29 -18.23
CA ARG A 101 -6.69 -11.51 -18.22
C ARG A 101 -8.15 -11.25 -17.83
N GLY A 102 -8.42 -10.25 -16.98
CA GLY A 102 -9.76 -9.86 -16.55
C GLY A 102 -10.49 -8.93 -17.53
N GLY A 103 -9.76 -8.12 -18.30
CA GLY A 103 -10.30 -7.18 -19.29
C GLY A 103 -10.71 -7.82 -20.62
N GLY A 104 -10.28 -9.05 -20.91
CA GLY A 104 -10.62 -9.79 -22.14
C GLY A 104 -11.94 -10.57 -22.10
N GLY A 105 -12.73 -10.46 -21.03
CA GLY A 105 -13.85 -11.37 -20.74
C GLY A 105 -15.25 -10.82 -21.02
N ARG A 106 -15.48 -10.20 -22.19
CA ARG A 106 -16.84 -10.04 -22.77
C ARG A 106 -16.91 -10.80 -24.09
N GLY A 107 -16.68 -12.11 -24.00
CA GLY A 107 -16.79 -13.03 -25.13
C GLY A 107 -17.20 -14.40 -24.60
N ALA A 108 -18.31 -14.89 -25.12
CA ALA A 108 -18.85 -16.20 -24.83
C ALA A 108 -17.82 -17.32 -25.07
N GLY A 109 -17.83 -18.35 -24.19
CA GLY A 109 -17.16 -19.63 -24.42
C GLY A 109 -15.65 -19.64 -24.12
N GLY A 110 -15.23 -20.33 -23.05
CA GLY A 110 -13.79 -20.48 -22.77
C GLY A 110 -13.44 -21.27 -21.50
N GLY A 111 -13.46 -22.59 -21.62
CA GLY A 111 -12.59 -23.60 -20.97
C GLY A 111 -12.12 -23.45 -19.51
N GLY A 112 -12.27 -24.52 -18.72
CA GLY A 112 -11.75 -24.66 -17.35
C GLY A 112 -10.24 -24.36 -17.17
N GLY A 113 -9.44 -24.34 -18.24
CA GLY A 113 -8.03 -23.94 -18.20
C GLY A 113 -7.80 -22.45 -17.87
N ASN A 114 -8.69 -21.55 -18.29
CA ASN A 114 -8.55 -20.12 -17.96
C ASN A 114 -8.83 -19.85 -16.47
N ARG A 115 -9.71 -20.65 -15.86
CA ARG A 115 -9.97 -20.59 -14.40
C ARG A 115 -8.79 -21.09 -13.58
N GLN A 116 -8.16 -22.19 -13.99
CA GLN A 116 -6.98 -22.72 -13.31
C GLN A 116 -5.77 -21.77 -13.39
N ALA A 117 -5.52 -21.18 -14.57
CA ALA A 117 -4.47 -20.19 -14.74
C ALA A 117 -4.72 -18.91 -13.91
N MET A 118 -5.96 -18.47 -13.83
CA MET A 118 -6.35 -17.34 -12.99
C MET A 118 -6.21 -17.67 -11.49
N GLN A 119 -6.59 -18.88 -11.07
CA GLN A 119 -6.41 -19.34 -9.68
C GLN A 119 -4.94 -19.38 -9.27
N ALA A 120 -4.04 -19.83 -10.15
CA ALA A 120 -2.60 -19.83 -9.88
C ALA A 120 -2.03 -18.41 -9.75
N THR A 121 -2.47 -17.47 -10.60
CA THR A 121 -2.11 -16.04 -10.48
C THR A 121 -2.62 -15.44 -9.18
N PHE A 122 -3.83 -15.79 -8.73
CA PHE A 122 -4.35 -15.34 -7.44
C PHE A 122 -3.55 -15.89 -6.26
N GLN A 123 -3.15 -17.16 -6.28
CA GLN A 123 -2.34 -17.75 -5.21
C GLN A 123 -0.97 -17.09 -5.10
N ARG A 124 -0.31 -16.82 -6.23
CA ARG A 124 0.96 -16.08 -6.26
C ARG A 124 0.81 -14.65 -5.73
N MET A 125 -0.27 -13.97 -6.10
CA MET A 125 -0.54 -12.60 -5.65
C MET A 125 -0.79 -12.61 -4.15
N GLN A 126 -1.52 -13.61 -3.64
CA GLN A 126 -1.73 -13.76 -2.21
C GLN A 126 -0.40 -13.93 -1.46
N ALA A 127 0.49 -14.81 -1.93
CA ALA A 127 1.80 -14.99 -1.29
C ALA A 127 2.64 -13.71 -1.31
N LEU A 128 2.61 -12.97 -2.42
CA LEU A 128 3.29 -11.69 -2.53
C LEU A 128 2.71 -10.64 -1.58
N LEU A 129 1.38 -10.56 -1.46
CA LEU A 129 0.70 -9.65 -0.54
C LEU A 129 0.86 -10.05 0.93
N GLU A 130 1.04 -11.33 1.23
CA GLU A 130 1.40 -11.79 2.57
C GLU A 130 2.81 -11.29 2.94
N LYS A 131 3.74 -11.22 1.98
CA LYS A 131 5.09 -10.65 2.16
C LYS A 131 5.08 -9.12 2.24
N LEU A 132 4.36 -8.44 1.35
CA LEU A 132 4.34 -6.99 1.26
C LEU A 132 3.31 -6.32 2.19
N GLY A 133 2.36 -7.07 2.74
CA GLY A 133 1.29 -6.55 3.60
C GLY A 133 1.79 -5.70 4.78
N PRO A 134 2.78 -6.16 5.56
CA PRO A 134 3.36 -5.36 6.64
C PRO A 134 4.02 -4.07 6.14
N VAL A 135 4.69 -4.14 4.99
CA VAL A 135 5.39 -3.01 4.35
C VAL A 135 4.39 -1.94 3.91
N PHE A 136 3.31 -2.33 3.24
CA PHE A 136 2.22 -1.41 2.87
C PHE A 136 1.50 -0.82 4.08
N THR A 137 1.30 -1.61 5.13
CA THR A 137 0.69 -1.13 6.38
C THR A 137 1.58 -0.09 7.07
N LYS A 138 2.90 -0.30 7.04
CA LYS A 138 3.87 0.69 7.52
C LYS A 138 3.81 1.97 6.68
N LEU A 139 3.81 1.89 5.35
CA LEU A 139 3.66 3.07 4.47
C LEU A 139 2.41 3.89 4.82
N HIS A 140 1.27 3.24 5.05
CA HIS A 140 0.05 3.92 5.46
C HIS A 140 0.19 4.64 6.81
N THR A 141 0.88 4.02 7.76
CA THR A 141 1.14 4.61 9.07
C THR A 141 2.08 5.81 8.96
N ASP A 142 3.22 5.63 8.27
CA ASP A 142 4.22 6.67 8.05
C ASP A 142 3.61 7.89 7.34
N VAL A 143 2.74 7.68 6.34
CA VAL A 143 2.02 8.80 5.69
C VAL A 143 1.04 9.45 6.65
N GLY A 144 0.29 8.67 7.43
CA GLY A 144 -0.66 9.22 8.41
C GLY A 144 0.01 10.10 9.46
N GLU A 145 1.25 9.80 9.87
CA GLU A 145 2.03 10.61 10.82
C GLU A 145 2.43 11.99 10.25
N LEU A 146 2.46 12.14 8.92
CA LEU A 146 2.75 13.41 8.25
C LEU A 146 1.50 14.29 8.06
N LEU A 147 0.31 13.75 8.33
CA LEU A 147 -0.96 14.41 8.10
C LEU A 147 -1.54 14.97 9.40
N ASN A 148 -2.27 16.09 9.28
CA ASN A 148 -3.10 16.57 10.38
C ASN A 148 -4.39 15.71 10.52
N GLU A 149 -5.20 16.01 11.53
CA GLU A 149 -6.40 15.22 11.84
C GLU A 149 -7.42 15.22 10.68
N ASP A 150 -7.68 16.38 10.07
CA ASP A 150 -8.64 16.51 8.98
C ASP A 150 -8.14 15.81 7.71
N GLN A 151 -6.85 15.92 7.41
CA GLN A 151 -6.21 15.22 6.31
C GLN A 151 -6.21 13.69 6.53
N THR A 152 -6.01 13.23 7.77
CA THR A 152 -6.08 11.80 8.12
C THR A 152 -7.50 11.26 7.95
N LYS A 153 -8.52 12.02 8.36
CA LYS A 153 -9.93 11.68 8.09
C LYS A 153 -10.17 11.61 6.59
N LYS A 154 -9.66 12.59 5.83
CA LYS A 154 -9.80 12.60 4.38
C LYS A 154 -9.12 11.42 3.71
N LEU A 155 -7.92 11.07 4.16
CA LEU A 155 -7.19 9.89 3.72
C LEU A 155 -8.03 8.62 3.92
N ALA A 156 -8.62 8.45 5.11
CA ALA A 156 -9.48 7.31 5.39
C ALA A 156 -10.71 7.24 4.46
N GLU A 157 -11.31 8.39 4.12
CA GLU A 157 -12.41 8.47 3.15
C GLU A 157 -11.98 8.05 1.74
N LEU A 158 -10.87 8.61 1.25
CA LEU A 158 -10.35 8.33 -0.09
C LEU A 158 -9.92 6.87 -0.25
N LEU A 159 -9.46 6.25 0.83
CA LEU A 159 -9.03 4.85 0.85
C LEU A 159 -10.16 3.88 1.22
N GLN A 160 -11.43 4.31 1.29
CA GLN A 160 -12.54 3.37 1.49
C GLN A 160 -12.63 2.39 0.31
N PRO A 161 -12.92 1.10 0.56
CA PRO A 161 -13.26 0.19 -0.52
C PRO A 161 -14.47 0.74 -1.30
N PRO A 162 -14.52 0.55 -2.63
CA PRO A 162 -15.69 0.92 -3.41
C PRO A 162 -16.91 0.19 -2.83
N ARG A 163 -17.89 0.98 -2.36
CA ARG A 163 -19.15 0.43 -1.85
C ARG A 163 -19.83 -0.27 -3.02
N ARG A 164 -20.13 -1.57 -2.88
CA ARG A 164 -20.96 -2.26 -3.87
C ARG A 164 -22.36 -1.63 -3.82
N PRO A 165 -22.95 -1.25 -4.96
CA PRO A 165 -24.34 -0.83 -4.97
C PRO A 165 -25.21 -2.03 -4.58
N GLY A 166 -25.95 -1.93 -3.47
CA GLY A 166 -26.91 -2.94 -3.01
C GLY A 166 -26.48 -3.85 -1.85
N GLY A 167 -25.70 -3.34 -0.88
CA GLY A 167 -25.52 -3.96 0.43
C GLY A 167 -26.49 -3.39 1.46
#